data_AF-A0A2V6XBU7-F1
#
_entry.id   AF-A0A2V6XBU7-F1
#
_cell.length_a   1.000
_cell.length_b   1.000
_cell.length_c   1.000
_cell.angle_alpha   90.00
_cell.angle_beta   90.00
_cell.angle_gamma   90.00
#
_symmetry.space_group_name_H-M   'P 1'
#
loop_
_entity.id
_entity.type
_entity.pdbx_description
1 polymer ?
#
loop_
_entity_poly.entity_id
_entity_poly.type
_entity_poly.pdbx_seq_one_letter_code
_entity_poly.pdbx_strand_id
1 'polypeptide(L)'
;MTYGKVVQLRVPYPMGFFAKGVDGRVDDPKAGWKGRGLWVTSGNRTPMHIEGIDASSPGAPGKTLSSPLVVHFQLRPDPLAH
;
A
#
# COMPACT_ATOMS: atom_id res chain seq x y z
N MET A 1 -4.21 22.19 -8.14
CA MET A 1 -2.85 22.05 -7.58
C MET A 1 -2.74 22.94 -6.35
N THR A 2 -2.60 22.36 -5.17
CA THR A 2 -2.28 23.14 -3.96
C THR A 2 -0.89 22.73 -3.53
N TYR A 3 0.10 23.54 -3.86
CA TYR A 3 1.46 23.34 -3.38
C TYR A 3 1.45 23.53 -1.86
N GLY A 4 1.82 22.49 -1.11
CA GLY A 4 1.94 22.54 0.35
C GLY A 4 0.76 21.99 1.17
N LYS A 5 -0.26 21.37 0.55
CA LYS A 5 -1.28 20.65 1.33
C LYS A 5 -0.77 19.26 1.73
N VAL A 6 -0.74 19.01 3.03
CA VAL A 6 -0.50 17.67 3.59
C VAL A 6 -1.71 16.80 3.27
N VAL A 7 -1.48 15.66 2.63
CA VAL A 7 -2.52 14.66 2.32
C VAL A 7 -2.34 13.48 3.26
N GLN A 8 -3.40 13.13 3.98
CA GLN A 8 -3.41 11.94 4.84
C GLN A 8 -4.03 10.77 4.08
N LEU A 9 -3.23 9.73 3.83
CA LEU A 9 -3.69 8.45 3.29
C LEU A 9 -3.84 7.46 4.46
N ARG A 10 -4.98 6.78 4.55
CA ARG A 10 -5.27 5.83 5.64
C ARG A 10 -5.40 4.42 5.09
N VAL A 11 -4.78 3.48 5.79
CA VAL A 11 -5.01 2.04 5.59
C VAL A 11 -6.03 1.61 6.62
N PRO A 12 -7.19 1.06 6.21
CA PRO A 12 -8.17 0.55 7.14
C PRO A 12 -7.65 -0.73 7.85
N TYR A 13 -8.32 -1.09 8.93
CA TYR A 13 -8.12 -2.33 9.72
C TYR A 13 -7.83 -3.58 8.86
N PRO A 14 -7.00 -4.56 9.29
CA PRO A 14 -6.50 -4.85 10.65
C PRO A 14 -5.25 -4.07 11.11
N MET A 15 -4.98 -4.12 12.42
CA MET A 15 -3.92 -3.32 13.05
C MET A 15 -2.50 -3.83 12.75
N GLY A 16 -1.56 -2.89 12.62
CA GLY A 16 -0.12 -3.19 12.55
C GLY A 16 0.59 -2.80 11.26
N PHE A 17 -0.08 -2.09 10.35
CA PHE A 17 0.58 -1.44 9.22
C PHE A 17 1.53 -0.35 9.73
N PHE A 18 2.83 -0.51 9.44
CA PHE A 18 3.86 0.46 9.75
C PHE A 18 4.53 0.90 8.45
N ALA A 19 4.13 2.06 7.93
CA ALA A 19 4.62 2.59 6.67
C ALA A 19 6.15 2.80 6.73
N LYS A 20 6.86 2.13 5.83
CA LYS A 20 8.30 2.26 5.67
C LYS A 20 8.64 2.26 4.19
N GLY A 21 9.15 3.36 3.68
CA GLY A 21 9.33 3.55 2.24
C GLY A 21 8.02 3.86 1.52
N VAL A 22 8.08 4.77 0.56
CA VAL A 22 6.95 5.21 -0.25
C VAL A 22 7.48 5.43 -1.66
N ASP A 23 6.97 4.64 -2.61
CA ASP A 23 7.46 4.65 -4.00
C ASP A 23 6.32 4.96 -4.96
N GLY A 24 6.49 6.02 -5.75
CA GLY A 24 5.63 6.29 -6.90
C GLY A 24 6.06 5.42 -8.07
N ARG A 25 5.15 4.58 -8.58
CA ARG A 25 5.43 3.68 -9.71
C ARG A 25 4.49 3.95 -10.87
N VAL A 26 5.02 3.78 -12.08
CA VAL A 26 4.25 3.74 -13.33
C VAL A 26 4.42 2.33 -13.89
N ASP A 27 3.41 1.50 -13.68
CA ASP A 27 3.39 0.11 -14.15
C ASP A 27 2.94 0.00 -15.62
N ASP A 28 2.10 0.93 -16.11
CA ASP A 28 1.76 1.05 -17.53
C ASP A 28 1.63 2.54 -17.95
N PRO A 29 2.54 3.05 -18.81
CA PRO A 29 2.49 4.45 -19.27
C PRO A 29 1.29 4.76 -20.18
N LYS A 30 0.67 3.75 -20.81
CA LYS A 30 -0.48 3.92 -21.71
C LYS A 30 -1.82 3.87 -20.96
N ALA A 31 -1.88 3.30 -19.76
CA ALA A 31 -3.11 3.15 -18.96
C ALA A 31 -3.50 4.41 -18.15
N GLY A 32 -2.92 5.58 -18.46
CA GLY A 32 -3.33 6.85 -17.88
C GLY A 32 -3.10 6.94 -16.37
N TRP A 33 -4.16 7.17 -15.58
CA TRP A 33 -4.08 7.27 -14.12
C TRP A 33 -4.13 5.89 -13.43
N LYS A 34 -4.62 4.85 -14.11
CA LYS A 34 -4.69 3.49 -13.56
C LYS A 34 -3.37 2.76 -13.62
N GLY A 35 -2.53 3.09 -14.60
CA GLY A 35 -1.19 2.54 -14.77
C GLY A 35 -0.16 3.15 -13.84
N ARG A 36 -0.56 4.03 -12.92
CA ARG A 36 0.31 4.63 -11.91
C ARG A 36 -0.26 4.41 -10.52
N GLY A 37 0.62 4.26 -9.54
CA GLY A 37 0.24 3.96 -8.17
C GLY A 37 1.29 4.40 -7.18
N LEU A 38 0.86 4.67 -5.96
CA LEU A 38 1.77 4.83 -4.83
C LEU A 38 1.83 3.50 -4.08
N TRP A 39 3.03 2.96 -3.93
CA TRP A 39 3.26 1.71 -3.23
C TRP A 39 4.00 1.98 -1.92
N VAL A 40 3.50 1.40 -0.83
CA VAL A 40 4.07 1.60 0.51
C VAL A 40 4.32 0.25 1.14
N THR A 41 5.57 0.00 1.53
CA THR A 41 5.91 -1.26 2.21
C THR A 41 5.62 -1.14 3.70
N SER A 42 5.12 -2.21 4.31
CA SER A 42 5.05 -2.31 5.77
C SER A 42 6.38 -2.84 6.29
N GLY A 43 7.04 -2.08 7.17
CA GLY A 43 8.38 -2.38 7.68
C GLY A 43 8.45 -2.55 9.19
N ASN A 44 7.43 -3.16 9.80
CA ASN A 44 7.38 -3.35 11.25
C ASN A 44 8.54 -4.26 11.73
N ARG A 45 9.17 -3.88 12.84
CA ARG A 45 10.28 -4.63 13.46
C ARG A 45 9.81 -5.73 14.41
N THR A 46 8.54 -5.72 14.80
CA THR A 46 7.94 -6.72 15.69
C THR A 46 6.69 -7.35 15.04
N PRO A 47 6.83 -7.98 13.85
CA PRO A 47 5.71 -8.51 13.08
C PRO A 47 4.83 -9.51 13.84
N MET A 48 5.37 -10.21 14.85
CA MET A 48 4.60 -11.17 15.68
C MET A 48 3.53 -10.52 16.56
N HIS A 49 3.57 -9.20 16.77
CA HIS A 49 2.59 -8.46 17.57
C HIS A 49 1.50 -7.79 16.72
N ILE A 50 1.56 -7.92 15.40
CA ILE A 50 0.51 -7.39 14.54
C ILE A 50 -0.66 -8.37 14.49
N GLU A 51 -1.82 -7.82 14.26
CA GLU A 51 -3.01 -8.62 14.03
C GLU A 51 -2.90 -9.27 12.65
N GLY A 52 -2.36 -10.49 12.63
CA GLY A 52 -2.58 -11.50 11.60
C GLY A 52 -2.87 -10.98 10.20
N ILE A 53 -1.97 -10.20 9.59
CA ILE A 53 -2.15 -9.80 8.19
C ILE A 53 -1.73 -11.00 7.33
N ASP A 54 -2.65 -11.95 7.16
CA ASP A 54 -2.54 -13.03 6.16
C ASP A 54 -2.81 -12.44 4.76
N ALA A 55 -2.04 -11.41 4.40
CA ALA A 55 -1.89 -11.05 3.00
C ALA A 55 -0.94 -12.09 2.42
N SER A 56 -1.48 -13.26 2.07
CA SER A 56 -0.71 -14.36 1.49
C SER A 56 0.01 -13.82 0.25
N SER A 57 1.30 -13.51 0.37
CA SER A 57 2.10 -13.17 -0.80
C SER A 57 2.19 -14.44 -1.65
N PRO A 58 1.89 -14.38 -2.97
CA PRO A 58 2.05 -15.53 -3.85
C PRO A 58 3.45 -16.12 -3.70
N GLY A 59 3.55 -17.39 -3.28
CA GLY A 59 4.82 -18.10 -3.04
C GLY A 59 5.31 -18.11 -1.59
N ALA A 60 4.61 -17.51 -0.63
CA ALA A 60 4.95 -17.63 0.79
C ALA A 60 4.63 -19.06 1.31
N PRO A 61 5.61 -19.79 1.90
CA PRO A 61 5.36 -21.12 2.45
C PRO A 61 4.52 -21.02 3.74
N GLY A 62 3.25 -21.43 3.65
CA GLY A 62 2.34 -21.55 4.81
C GLY A 62 1.64 -20.26 5.24
N LYS A 63 0.73 -20.37 6.22
CA LYS A 63 0.10 -19.22 6.88
C LYS A 63 1.10 -18.60 7.85
N THR A 64 1.67 -17.45 7.50
CA THR A 64 2.48 -16.65 8.43
C THR A 64 1.56 -15.68 9.18
N LEU A 65 1.79 -15.51 10.48
CA LEU A 65 1.06 -14.56 11.32
C LEU A 65 1.29 -13.09 10.87
N SER A 66 2.28 -12.85 10.01
CA SER A 66 2.60 -11.55 9.43
C SER A 66 3.40 -11.73 8.14
N SER A 67 2.73 -11.68 6.99
CA SER A 67 3.41 -11.66 5.69
C SER A 67 3.96 -10.27 5.36
N PRO A 68 5.01 -10.17 4.52
CA PRO A 68 5.40 -8.90 3.91
C PRO A 68 4.18 -8.27 3.23
N LEU A 69 3.82 -7.06 3.65
CA LEU A 69 2.68 -6.32 3.14
C LEU A 69 3.17 -5.14 2.31
N VAL A 70 2.61 -5.01 1.11
CA VAL A 70 2.75 -3.80 0.30
C VAL A 70 1.34 -3.28 0.00
N VAL A 71 1.11 -2.01 0.28
CA VAL A 71 -0.18 -1.34 0.05
C VAL A 71 -0.09 -0.51 -1.22
N HIS A 72 -1.05 -0.70 -2.12
CA HIS A 72 -1.21 0.09 -3.33
C HIS A 72 -2.29 1.17 -3.13
N PHE A 73 -1.90 2.44 -3.18
CA PHE A 73 -2.83 3.55 -3.24
C PHE A 73 -3.03 4.01 -4.70
N GLN A 74 -4.27 3.93 -5.15
CA GLN A 74 -4.68 4.50 -6.44
C GLN A 74 -4.95 6.00 -6.29
N LEU A 75 -4.15 6.82 -6.97
CA LEU A 75 -4.31 8.27 -7.00
C LEU A 75 -5.17 8.65 -8.19
N ARG A 76 -6.46 8.89 -7.93
CA ARG A 76 -7.40 9.32 -8.97
C ARG A 76 -7.32 10.85 -9.17
N PRO A 77 -7.39 11.34 -10.41
CA PRO A 77 -7.47 12.77 -10.68
C PRO A 77 -8.79 13.38 -10.17
N ASP A 78 -9.88 12.60 -10.20
CA ASP A 78 -11.21 12.95 -9.74
C ASP A 78 -11.95 11.70 -9.22
N PRO A 79 -13.01 11.84 -8.39
CA PRO A 79 -13.68 10.69 -7.77
C PRO A 79 -14.46 9.80 -8.75
N LEU A 80 -14.81 10.30 -9.94
CA LEU A 80 -15.55 9.59 -10.97
C LEU A 80 -14.66 9.09 -12.10
N ALA A 81 -13.34 9.18 -11.94
CA ALA A 81 -12.38 8.70 -12.92
C ALA A 81 -12.57 7.19 -13.12
N HIS A 82 -12.88 6.82 -14.37
CA HIS A 82 -13.18 5.46 -14.79
C HIS A 82 -12.02 4.73 -15.44
#